data_AF-A0A7C8FVL5-F1
#
_entry.id   AF-A0A7C8FVL5-F1
#
_cell.length_a   1.000
_cell.length_b   1.000
_cell.length_c   1.000
_cell.angle_alpha   90.00
_cell.angle_beta   90.00
_cell.angle_gamma   90.00
#
_symmetry.space_group_name_H-M   'P 1'
#
loop_
_entity.id
_entity.type
_entity.pdbx_description
1 polymer ?
#
loop_
_entity_poly.entity_id
_entity_poly.type
_entity_poly.pdbx_seq_one_letter_code
_entity_poly.pdbx_strand_id
1 'polypeptide(L)'
;MIHIESAGTIFRKLMGCFWVTYLAKALLLVGALFLFAKMAPSLPPLAVGLFWALLSAAASLGFAYQVVVRKTYKQCALEEGGRLFRLNNGRAFWLIAGFIVSAICAMGIIFEAPKWDGAEWLMVLFSVPLYAGVFAVTKKALKGEMKRPFLTARLIAWSCGAVGVLLCALFAVLVFMQPAATFESADAAFLAAEQPFSQSPSVLLSEAGKLTALIDGLTTYGVAKTAEVSFPGYVIARLIIAASALFGVAGLLGFCSLKGSELKRVFLPLENLGEKDVHRSIVRRYVVLAAALPLCLTALFAAADFKAAEVSQMGEFTMAEKVVRDQVGIAAYLIDGKYYDQLAVEELVGEMKGRSEELFGKLESEVVPLVNASFDARLTNVDSYLDWYYSLPADYERLGNLITGSVESYASEQFKAKIEEGIDDSQISGKLEELSGQAEALKTEFETRLADCELSDAPTWLLTAQEMSPTDLFSGPLGPTEKLLEAPERFGVSAAAGMAGGILSKKLVEKVLKKEFFGKIVGRMSSALATRAAGGAAGAAAGSVVPGIGTIAGLAAGTAIGVGADYGMLKLDEAQNRETYKQEIIDAIEEQRAEVLASLQDDK
;
A
#
# COMPACT_ATOMS: atom_id res chain seq x y z
N MET A 1 -34.79 48.18 43.38
CA MET A 1 -35.53 46.97 42.95
C MET A 1 -35.19 46.68 41.50
N ILE A 2 -34.86 45.43 41.16
CA ILE A 2 -34.67 44.98 39.78
C ILE A 2 -36.02 44.47 39.27
N HIS A 3 -36.62 45.14 38.29
CA HIS A 3 -37.84 44.64 37.64
C HIS A 3 -37.49 43.46 36.72
N ILE A 4 -37.71 42.25 37.23
CA ILE A 4 -37.72 41.04 36.41
C ILE A 4 -39.01 41.06 35.59
N GLU A 5 -38.92 41.45 34.31
CA GLU A 5 -40.03 41.21 33.37
C GLU A 5 -40.22 39.70 33.24
N SER A 6 -41.46 39.20 33.30
CA SER A 6 -41.69 37.76 33.24
C SER A 6 -41.31 37.20 31.87
N ALA A 7 -40.87 35.94 31.82
CA ALA A 7 -40.52 35.28 30.56
C ALA A 7 -41.66 35.37 29.52
N GLY A 8 -42.93 35.35 29.96
CA GLY A 8 -44.09 35.54 29.10
C GLY A 8 -44.23 36.94 28.49
N THR A 9 -43.92 38.03 29.20
CA THR A 9 -43.95 39.38 28.61
C THR A 9 -42.73 39.63 27.73
N ILE A 10 -41.58 39.05 28.05
CA ILE A 10 -40.39 39.03 27.19
C ILE A 10 -40.70 38.27 25.89
N PHE A 11 -41.25 37.06 25.97
CA PHE A 11 -41.65 36.24 24.81
C PHE A 11 -42.72 36.93 23.96
N ARG A 12 -43.72 37.59 24.58
CA ARG A 12 -44.75 38.34 23.84
C ARG A 12 -44.21 39.62 23.18
N LYS A 13 -43.15 40.25 23.72
CA LYS A 13 -42.39 41.33 23.04
C LYS A 13 -41.46 40.80 21.94
N LEU A 14 -40.96 39.58 22.06
CA LEU A 14 -40.23 38.85 21.03
C LEU A 14 -41.15 38.34 19.91
N MET A 15 -42.41 38.01 20.17
CA MET A 15 -43.39 37.62 19.14
C MET A 15 -44.00 38.81 18.36
N GLY A 16 -43.27 39.92 18.23
CA GLY A 16 -43.65 41.02 17.36
C GLY A 16 -43.44 40.68 15.88
N CYS A 17 -44.28 41.20 14.98
CA CYS A 17 -44.27 40.89 13.54
C CYS A 17 -42.87 40.96 12.87
N PHE A 18 -41.99 41.86 13.32
CA PHE A 18 -40.58 41.91 12.90
C PHE A 18 -39.84 40.58 13.10
N TRP A 19 -39.97 39.98 14.28
CA TRP A 19 -39.28 38.74 14.64
C TRP A 19 -39.86 37.52 13.95
N VAL A 20 -41.18 37.50 13.70
CA VAL A 20 -41.81 36.49 12.84
C VAL A 20 -41.18 36.53 11.44
N THR A 21 -41.01 37.72 10.85
CA THR A 21 -40.32 37.86 9.55
C THR A 21 -38.83 37.58 9.59
N TYR A 22 -38.16 37.69 10.73
CA TYR A 22 -36.76 37.24 10.90
C TYR A 22 -36.69 35.71 10.94
N LEU A 23 -37.48 35.08 11.81
CA LEU A 23 -37.43 33.65 12.08
C LEU A 23 -37.84 32.84 10.84
N ALA A 24 -38.87 33.30 10.09
CA ALA A 24 -39.25 32.69 8.82
C ALA A 24 -38.11 32.72 7.78
N LYS A 25 -37.40 33.84 7.63
CA LYS A 25 -36.23 33.92 6.72
C LYS A 25 -35.06 33.07 7.20
N ALA A 26 -34.78 33.08 8.50
CA ALA A 26 -33.64 32.38 9.08
C ALA A 26 -33.82 30.86 9.00
N LEU A 27 -35.03 30.34 9.27
CA LEU A 27 -35.36 28.93 9.06
C LEU A 27 -35.36 28.54 7.58
N LEU A 28 -35.84 29.41 6.69
CA LEU A 28 -35.76 29.18 5.23
C LEU A 28 -34.29 29.13 4.76
N LEU A 29 -33.44 30.01 5.26
CA LEU A 29 -32.00 30.02 4.98
C LEU A 29 -31.31 28.73 5.48
N VAL A 30 -31.52 28.35 6.74
CA VAL A 30 -30.91 27.13 7.31
C VAL A 30 -31.44 25.88 6.62
N GLY A 31 -32.74 25.83 6.30
CA GLY A 31 -33.33 24.75 5.50
C GLY A 31 -32.77 24.67 4.08
N ALA A 32 -32.54 25.82 3.42
CA ALA A 32 -31.90 25.86 2.09
C ALA A 32 -30.43 25.43 2.14
N LEU A 33 -29.69 25.78 3.18
CA LEU A 33 -28.32 25.29 3.41
C LEU A 33 -28.30 23.78 3.67
N PHE A 34 -29.21 23.25 4.48
CA PHE A 34 -29.32 21.81 4.75
C PHE A 34 -29.71 21.01 3.51
N LEU A 35 -30.69 21.49 2.75
CA LEU A 35 -31.09 20.88 1.47
C LEU A 35 -29.94 20.93 0.45
N PHE A 36 -29.22 22.06 0.35
CA PHE A 36 -28.01 22.12 -0.49
C PHE A 36 -26.96 21.11 -0.03
N ALA A 37 -26.65 21.04 1.26
CA ALA A 37 -25.65 20.12 1.80
C ALA A 37 -25.95 18.64 1.50
N LYS A 38 -27.23 18.23 1.54
CA LYS A 38 -27.63 16.84 1.22
C LYS A 38 -27.94 16.59 -0.27
N MET A 39 -28.08 17.64 -1.09
CA MET A 39 -28.25 17.51 -2.56
C MET A 39 -26.98 17.86 -3.35
N ALA A 40 -25.93 18.39 -2.73
CA ALA A 40 -24.68 18.78 -3.36
C ALA A 40 -24.05 17.72 -4.30
N PRO A 41 -24.09 16.40 -4.02
CA PRO A 41 -23.58 15.38 -4.94
C PRO A 41 -24.39 15.26 -6.25
N SER A 42 -25.58 15.85 -6.36
CA SER A 42 -26.47 15.73 -7.53
C SER A 42 -26.84 17.06 -8.20
N LEU A 43 -26.39 18.20 -7.68
CA LEU A 43 -26.74 19.51 -8.23
C LEU A 43 -25.90 19.85 -9.47
N PRO A 44 -26.52 20.24 -10.60
CA PRO A 44 -25.80 20.64 -11.80
C PRO A 44 -25.01 21.95 -11.60
N PRO A 45 -23.95 22.21 -12.39
CA PRO A 45 -23.05 23.34 -12.20
C PRO A 45 -23.76 24.70 -12.08
N LEU A 46 -24.78 24.92 -12.90
CA LEU A 46 -25.60 26.14 -12.88
C LEU A 46 -26.35 26.32 -11.55
N ALA A 47 -26.86 25.24 -10.94
CA ALA A 47 -27.57 25.31 -9.66
C ALA A 47 -26.61 25.61 -8.51
N VAL A 48 -25.41 25.01 -8.50
CA VAL A 48 -24.36 25.28 -7.52
C VAL A 48 -23.87 26.72 -7.62
N GLY A 49 -23.56 27.18 -8.84
CA GLY A 49 -23.18 28.57 -9.10
C GLY A 49 -24.26 29.56 -8.68
N LEU A 50 -25.54 29.30 -9.01
CA LEU A 50 -26.68 30.13 -8.58
C LEU A 50 -26.81 30.19 -7.05
N PHE A 51 -26.67 29.06 -6.36
CA PHE A 51 -26.73 29.00 -4.90
C PHE A 51 -25.60 29.81 -4.25
N TRP A 52 -24.36 29.63 -4.72
CA TRP A 52 -23.20 30.39 -4.28
C TRP A 52 -23.39 31.90 -4.50
N ALA A 53 -23.88 32.30 -5.68
CA ALA A 53 -24.14 33.70 -6.01
C ALA A 53 -25.26 34.32 -5.16
N LEU A 54 -26.30 33.56 -4.81
CA LEU A 54 -27.39 34.01 -3.94
C LEU A 54 -26.95 34.20 -2.48
N LEU A 55 -26.15 33.28 -1.92
CA LEU A 55 -25.54 33.44 -0.59
C LEU A 55 -24.60 34.66 -0.57
N SER A 56 -23.76 34.80 -1.60
CA SER A 56 -22.86 35.94 -1.78
C SER A 56 -23.61 37.27 -1.86
N ALA A 57 -24.75 37.31 -2.57
CA ALA A 57 -25.61 38.48 -2.65
C ALA A 57 -26.22 38.86 -1.28
N ALA A 58 -26.75 37.88 -0.54
CA ALA A 58 -27.36 38.10 0.77
C ALA A 58 -26.34 38.66 1.79
N ALA A 59 -25.19 38.00 1.94
CA ALA A 59 -24.12 38.45 2.84
C ALA A 59 -23.57 39.84 2.45
N SER A 60 -23.32 40.07 1.15
CA SER A 60 -22.74 41.34 0.68
C SER A 60 -23.69 42.53 0.82
N LEU A 61 -25.01 42.32 0.69
CA LEU A 61 -26.00 43.36 1.01
C LEU A 61 -26.02 43.71 2.51
N GLY A 62 -25.83 42.73 3.38
CA GLY A 62 -25.64 42.94 4.83
C GLY A 62 -24.41 43.79 5.13
N PHE A 63 -23.27 43.46 4.53
CA PHE A 63 -22.03 44.24 4.66
C PHE A 63 -22.15 45.65 4.05
N ALA A 64 -22.75 45.77 2.86
CA ALA A 64 -22.94 47.03 2.16
C ALA A 64 -23.79 48.02 2.98
N TYR A 65 -24.82 47.54 3.68
CA TYR A 65 -25.62 48.35 4.61
C TYR A 65 -24.74 48.96 5.73
N GLN A 66 -23.86 48.17 6.35
CA GLN A 66 -22.93 48.65 7.37
C GLN A 66 -21.99 49.73 6.83
N VAL A 67 -21.41 49.50 5.64
CA VAL A 67 -20.52 50.49 5.00
C VAL A 67 -21.27 51.75 4.61
N VAL A 68 -22.51 51.66 4.12
CA VAL A 68 -23.34 52.83 3.79
C VAL A 68 -23.66 53.67 5.03
N VAL A 69 -24.01 53.05 6.16
CA VAL A 69 -24.29 53.79 7.40
C VAL A 69 -23.00 54.36 8.04
N ARG A 70 -21.85 53.70 7.90
CA ARG A 70 -20.54 54.29 8.25
C ARG A 70 -20.17 55.46 7.33
N LYS A 71 -20.56 55.40 6.05
CA LYS A 71 -20.35 56.48 5.07
C LYS A 71 -21.30 57.67 5.28
N THR A 72 -22.58 57.48 5.67
CA THR A 72 -23.45 58.61 6.04
C THR A 72 -22.92 59.32 7.28
N TYR A 73 -22.43 58.60 8.30
CA TYR A 73 -21.80 59.23 9.46
C TYR A 73 -20.63 60.14 9.04
N LYS A 74 -19.74 59.67 8.16
CA LYS A 74 -18.65 60.49 7.60
C LYS A 74 -19.16 61.64 6.71
N GLN A 75 -20.24 61.43 5.96
CA GLN A 75 -20.86 62.46 5.11
C GLN A 75 -21.30 63.67 5.94
N CYS A 76 -21.88 63.44 7.12
CA CYS A 76 -22.30 64.48 8.07
C CYS A 76 -21.15 65.29 8.70
N ALA A 77 -19.89 64.93 8.44
CA ALA A 77 -18.69 65.57 8.99
C ALA A 77 -17.74 66.10 7.89
N LEU A 78 -18.21 66.20 6.64
CA LEU A 78 -17.43 66.66 5.49
C LEU A 78 -18.17 67.79 4.77
N GLU A 79 -17.44 68.84 4.39
CA GLU A 79 -17.98 69.96 3.62
C GLU A 79 -18.47 69.51 2.23
N GLU A 80 -19.60 70.06 1.80
CA GLU A 80 -20.21 69.71 0.53
C GLU A 80 -19.33 70.12 -0.66
N GLY A 81 -19.24 69.25 -1.68
CA GLY A 81 -18.40 69.49 -2.87
C GLY A 81 -16.89 69.22 -2.70
N GLY A 82 -16.38 69.12 -1.47
CA GLY A 82 -14.97 68.84 -1.18
C GLY A 82 -14.44 67.53 -1.81
N ARG A 83 -13.11 67.43 -1.98
CA ARG A 83 -12.48 66.21 -2.54
C ARG A 83 -12.83 64.95 -1.71
N LEU A 84 -12.75 65.04 -0.38
CA LEU A 84 -13.10 63.95 0.53
C LEU A 84 -14.59 63.60 0.49
N PHE A 85 -15.48 64.60 0.37
CA PHE A 85 -16.93 64.40 0.22
C PHE A 85 -17.25 63.61 -1.06
N ARG A 86 -16.66 63.99 -2.20
CA ARG A 86 -16.80 63.26 -3.48
C ARG A 86 -16.30 61.82 -3.38
N LEU A 87 -15.14 61.60 -2.75
CA LEU A 87 -14.56 60.27 -2.57
C LEU A 87 -15.39 59.39 -1.60
N ASN A 88 -15.96 59.98 -0.54
CA ASN A 88 -16.86 59.27 0.38
C ASN A 88 -18.16 58.81 -0.29
N ASN A 89 -18.69 59.60 -1.24
CA ASN A 89 -19.93 59.29 -1.95
C ASN A 89 -19.80 58.11 -2.95
N GLY A 90 -18.57 57.74 -3.33
CA GLY A 90 -18.29 56.52 -4.09
C GLY A 90 -18.57 55.24 -3.30
N ARG A 91 -19.49 54.38 -3.79
CA ARG A 91 -19.83 53.09 -3.16
C ARG A 91 -19.41 51.85 -3.95
N ALA A 92 -19.16 51.95 -5.27
CA ALA A 92 -18.94 50.79 -6.13
C ALA A 92 -17.81 49.87 -5.66
N PHE A 93 -16.65 50.44 -5.30
CA PHE A 93 -15.52 49.70 -4.71
C PHE A 93 -15.92 48.85 -3.49
N TRP A 94 -16.71 49.42 -2.56
CA TRP A 94 -17.14 48.73 -1.34
C TRP A 94 -18.23 47.69 -1.57
N LEU A 95 -19.05 47.86 -2.62
CA LEU A 95 -20.00 46.83 -3.07
C LEU A 95 -19.24 45.64 -3.69
N ILE A 96 -18.25 45.91 -4.56
CA ILE A 96 -17.42 44.88 -5.21
C ILE A 96 -16.57 44.14 -4.16
N ALA A 97 -15.81 44.84 -3.33
CA ALA A 97 -14.99 44.23 -2.27
C ALA A 97 -15.85 43.47 -1.25
N GLY A 98 -17.02 44.01 -0.87
CA GLY A 98 -17.98 43.32 -0.01
C GLY A 98 -18.55 42.04 -0.64
N PHE A 99 -18.79 42.03 -1.96
CA PHE A 99 -19.21 40.84 -2.69
C PHE A 99 -18.11 39.79 -2.79
N ILE A 100 -16.86 40.18 -3.10
CA ILE A 100 -15.70 39.27 -3.17
C ILE A 100 -15.49 38.57 -1.82
N VAL A 101 -15.43 39.33 -0.72
CA VAL A 101 -15.30 38.74 0.64
C VAL A 101 -16.49 37.83 0.98
N SER A 102 -17.71 38.24 0.61
CA SER A 102 -18.91 37.41 0.82
C SER A 102 -18.90 36.13 0.00
N ALA A 103 -18.34 36.15 -1.21
CA ALA A 103 -18.21 34.96 -2.05
C ALA A 103 -17.19 33.98 -1.50
N ILE A 104 -16.06 34.45 -0.95
CA ILE A 104 -15.08 33.60 -0.26
C ILE A 104 -15.72 32.95 0.98
N CYS A 105 -16.44 33.70 1.82
CA CYS A 105 -17.14 33.14 2.97
C CYS A 105 -18.27 32.16 2.57
N ALA A 106 -19.02 32.45 1.50
CA ALA A 106 -20.07 31.57 0.99
C ALA A 106 -19.50 30.29 0.35
N MET A 107 -18.31 30.36 -0.26
CA MET A 107 -17.57 29.21 -0.76
C MET A 107 -17.14 28.29 0.39
N GLY A 108 -16.60 28.86 1.49
CA GLY A 108 -16.28 28.08 2.70
C GLY A 108 -17.49 27.34 3.28
N ILE A 109 -18.65 28.00 3.37
CA ILE A 109 -19.90 27.34 3.79
C ILE A 109 -20.30 26.22 2.81
N ILE A 110 -20.10 26.40 1.50
CA ILE A 110 -20.44 25.39 0.50
C ILE A 110 -19.58 24.13 0.61
N PHE A 111 -18.29 24.25 0.90
CA PHE A 111 -17.40 23.09 1.08
C PHE A 111 -17.56 22.41 2.45
N GLU A 112 -17.86 23.17 3.52
CA GLU A 112 -17.96 22.60 4.88
C GLU A 112 -19.35 22.02 5.20
N ALA A 113 -20.44 22.65 4.74
CA ALA A 113 -21.79 22.25 5.13
C ALA A 113 -22.21 20.80 4.75
N PRO A 114 -21.74 20.18 3.65
CA PRO A 114 -21.97 18.77 3.38
C PRO A 114 -21.41 17.83 4.45
N LYS A 115 -20.22 18.15 4.97
CA LYS A 115 -19.49 17.40 6.00
C LYS A 115 -20.12 17.51 7.40
N TRP A 116 -20.86 18.60 7.66
CA TRP A 116 -21.32 18.93 9.01
C TRP A 116 -22.13 17.80 9.67
N ASP A 117 -21.75 17.46 10.90
CA ASP A 117 -22.38 16.40 11.69
C ASP A 117 -23.73 16.83 12.27
N GLY A 118 -24.41 15.91 12.95
CA GLY A 118 -25.71 16.18 13.58
C GLY A 118 -25.66 17.26 14.68
N ALA A 119 -24.55 17.39 15.40
CA ALA A 119 -24.35 18.39 16.45
C ALA A 119 -24.02 19.78 15.87
N GLU A 120 -23.27 19.84 14.77
CA GLU A 120 -22.97 21.07 14.03
C GLU A 120 -24.22 21.63 13.36
N TRP A 121 -25.05 20.79 12.73
CA TRP A 121 -26.36 21.21 12.22
C TRP A 121 -27.31 21.66 13.35
N LEU A 122 -27.28 21.02 14.52
CA LEU A 122 -28.02 21.49 15.70
C LEU A 122 -27.48 22.84 16.22
N MET A 123 -26.16 23.07 16.22
CA MET A 123 -25.55 24.37 16.54
C MET A 123 -26.01 25.46 15.55
N VAL A 124 -25.99 25.17 14.25
CA VAL A 124 -26.45 26.09 13.21
C VAL A 124 -27.95 26.38 13.33
N LEU A 125 -28.77 25.40 13.68
CA LEU A 125 -30.19 25.62 13.98
C LEU A 125 -30.38 26.47 15.26
N PHE A 126 -29.63 26.20 16.32
CA PHE A 126 -29.65 26.94 17.59
C PHE A 126 -29.13 28.39 17.44
N SER A 127 -28.30 28.66 16.43
CA SER A 127 -27.83 30.01 16.12
C SER A 127 -28.98 31.00 15.82
N VAL A 128 -30.13 30.51 15.31
CA VAL A 128 -31.30 31.32 14.95
C VAL A 128 -31.95 31.98 16.19
N PRO A 129 -32.38 31.25 17.25
CA PRO A 129 -32.86 31.85 18.49
C PRO A 129 -31.74 32.55 19.28
N LEU A 130 -30.51 32.04 19.24
CA LEU A 130 -29.36 32.67 19.89
C LEU A 130 -29.15 34.12 19.40
N TYR A 131 -29.16 34.32 18.07
CA TYR A 131 -29.07 35.64 17.46
C TYR A 131 -30.21 36.57 17.92
N ALA A 132 -31.44 36.06 18.01
CA ALA A 132 -32.57 36.86 18.48
C ALA A 132 -32.39 37.31 19.96
N GLY A 133 -31.87 36.42 20.82
CA GLY A 133 -31.51 36.73 22.20
C GLY A 133 -30.40 37.78 22.31
N VAL A 134 -29.27 37.56 21.62
CA VAL A 134 -28.13 38.50 21.59
C VAL A 134 -28.57 39.88 21.09
N PHE A 135 -29.28 39.94 19.95
CA PHE A 135 -29.81 41.18 19.38
C PHE A 135 -30.75 41.90 20.36
N ALA A 136 -31.56 41.19 21.15
CA ALA A 136 -32.39 41.80 22.19
C ALA A 136 -31.57 42.40 23.35
N VAL A 137 -30.47 41.75 23.76
CA VAL A 137 -29.54 42.25 24.77
C VAL A 137 -28.75 43.47 24.26
N THR A 138 -28.14 43.38 23.08
CA THR A 138 -27.45 44.51 22.41
C THR A 138 -28.40 45.70 22.22
N LYS A 139 -29.65 45.44 21.82
CA LYS A 139 -30.69 46.47 21.73
C LYS A 139 -31.02 47.13 23.06
N LYS A 140 -30.97 46.40 24.18
CA LYS A 140 -31.23 46.94 25.52
C LYS A 140 -30.06 47.81 25.99
N ALA A 141 -28.82 47.40 25.72
CA ALA A 141 -27.62 48.15 26.06
C ALA A 141 -27.56 49.51 25.32
N LEU A 142 -27.63 49.51 23.98
CA LEU A 142 -27.53 50.74 23.18
C LEU A 142 -28.80 51.64 23.24
N LYS A 143 -29.78 51.35 24.11
CA LYS A 143 -31.08 52.05 24.18
C LYS A 143 -31.00 53.39 24.93
N GLY A 144 -30.36 54.36 24.30
CA GLY A 144 -30.32 55.76 24.76
C GLY A 144 -29.12 56.52 24.20
N GLU A 145 -28.04 55.80 23.95
CA GLU A 145 -26.73 56.34 23.54
C GLU A 145 -26.70 56.83 22.08
N MET A 146 -27.57 56.33 21.20
CA MET A 146 -27.42 56.50 19.75
C MET A 146 -28.70 56.90 19.01
N LYS A 147 -28.54 57.82 18.05
CA LYS A 147 -29.60 58.25 17.12
C LYS A 147 -30.03 57.08 16.21
N ARG A 148 -31.34 56.96 15.97
CA ARG A 148 -31.99 55.82 15.27
C ARG A 148 -31.30 55.30 14.00
N PRO A 149 -30.83 56.11 13.02
CA PRO A 149 -30.22 55.56 11.79
C PRO A 149 -28.89 54.83 12.03
N PHE A 150 -28.12 55.22 13.05
CA PHE A 150 -26.85 54.57 13.39
C PHE A 150 -27.02 53.37 14.33
N LEU A 151 -28.10 53.38 15.13
CA LEU A 151 -28.44 52.30 16.06
C LEU A 151 -28.63 50.96 15.32
N THR A 152 -29.46 50.91 14.27
CA THR A 152 -29.77 49.66 13.55
C THR A 152 -28.53 48.97 12.99
N ALA A 153 -27.62 49.74 12.37
CA ALA A 153 -26.38 49.22 11.80
C ALA A 153 -25.46 48.63 12.87
N ARG A 154 -25.08 49.43 13.88
CA ARG A 154 -24.22 48.97 14.98
C ARG A 154 -24.79 47.77 15.72
N LEU A 155 -26.09 47.77 15.99
CA LEU A 155 -26.80 46.69 16.68
C LEU A 155 -26.70 45.39 15.88
N ILE A 156 -26.94 45.41 14.57
CA ILE A 156 -26.74 44.23 13.70
C ILE A 156 -25.27 43.80 13.70
N ALA A 157 -24.32 44.71 13.50
CA ALA A 157 -22.90 44.37 13.43
C ALA A 157 -22.38 43.74 14.74
N TRP A 158 -22.76 44.30 15.88
CA TRP A 158 -22.39 43.77 17.20
C TRP A 158 -23.10 42.45 17.50
N SER A 159 -24.35 42.27 17.04
CA SER A 159 -25.05 40.97 17.18
C SER A 159 -24.41 39.88 16.33
N CYS A 160 -24.04 40.17 15.07
CA CYS A 160 -23.32 39.22 14.22
C CYS A 160 -21.95 38.87 14.82
N GLY A 161 -21.20 39.86 15.30
CA GLY A 161 -19.89 39.64 15.93
C GLY A 161 -19.98 38.80 17.20
N ALA A 162 -20.91 39.14 18.11
CA ALA A 162 -21.12 38.39 19.34
C ALA A 162 -21.65 36.96 19.09
N VAL A 163 -22.55 36.78 18.11
CA VAL A 163 -23.02 35.43 17.72
C VAL A 163 -21.90 34.61 17.08
N GLY A 164 -21.08 35.19 16.22
CA GLY A 164 -19.91 34.49 15.67
C GLY A 164 -18.95 34.01 16.77
N VAL A 165 -18.61 34.88 17.72
CA VAL A 165 -17.77 34.51 18.89
C VAL A 165 -18.43 33.43 19.76
N LEU A 166 -19.75 33.52 20.00
CA LEU A 166 -20.50 32.50 20.76
C LEU A 166 -20.58 31.16 20.03
N LEU A 167 -20.69 31.16 18.70
CA LEU A 167 -20.64 29.94 17.89
C LEU A 167 -19.24 29.32 17.90
N CYS A 168 -18.18 30.11 17.74
CA CYS A 168 -16.80 29.60 17.88
C CYS A 168 -16.55 29.03 19.29
N ALA A 169 -17.10 29.65 20.34
CA ALA A 169 -17.00 29.13 21.70
C ALA A 169 -17.79 27.83 21.91
N LEU A 170 -18.99 27.71 21.33
CA LEU A 170 -19.80 26.48 21.39
C LEU A 170 -19.14 25.35 20.58
N PHE A 171 -18.61 25.66 19.40
CA PHE A 171 -17.82 24.74 18.58
C PHE A 171 -16.57 24.25 19.32
N ALA A 172 -15.82 25.14 19.99
CA ALA A 172 -14.68 24.74 20.83
C ALA A 172 -15.10 23.77 21.95
N VAL A 173 -16.29 23.95 22.55
CA VAL A 173 -16.83 23.01 23.55
C VAL A 173 -17.23 21.67 22.92
N LEU A 174 -17.80 21.66 21.71
CA LEU A 174 -18.07 20.40 20.99
C LEU A 174 -16.77 19.64 20.68
N VAL A 175 -15.77 20.32 20.13
CA VAL A 175 -14.44 19.75 19.82
C VAL A 175 -13.70 19.30 21.08
N PHE A 176 -13.89 19.95 22.23
CA PHE A 176 -13.34 19.52 23.52
C PHE A 176 -14.02 18.27 24.10
N MET A 177 -15.28 18.01 23.72
CA MET A 177 -16.07 16.86 24.19
C MET A 177 -16.00 15.65 23.25
N GLN A 178 -15.50 15.82 22.02
CA GLN A 178 -15.19 14.73 21.10
C GLN A 178 -13.74 14.24 21.32
N PRO A 179 -13.47 12.92 21.30
CA PRO A 179 -12.09 12.43 21.26
C PRO A 179 -11.42 12.87 19.96
N ALA A 180 -10.12 13.17 20.01
CA ALA A 180 -9.34 13.40 18.79
C ALA A 180 -9.22 12.09 18.01
N ALA A 181 -9.52 12.12 16.70
CA ALA A 181 -9.35 10.97 15.84
C ALA A 181 -7.86 10.64 15.67
N THR A 182 -7.51 9.37 15.87
CA THR A 182 -6.13 8.86 15.74
C THR A 182 -5.96 8.19 14.38
N PHE A 183 -4.93 8.61 13.64
CA PHE A 183 -4.52 8.01 12.38
C PHE A 183 -3.05 7.64 12.48
N GLU A 184 -2.69 6.44 12.04
CA GLU A 184 -1.32 5.94 12.09
C GLU A 184 -0.43 6.63 11.04
N SER A 185 -1.02 6.93 9.89
CA SER A 185 -0.38 7.57 8.73
C SER A 185 -1.22 8.72 8.15
N ALA A 186 -0.63 9.49 7.22
CA ALA A 186 -1.30 10.64 6.58
C ALA A 186 -2.18 10.23 5.40
N ASP A 187 -1.79 9.18 4.68
CA ASP A 187 -2.54 8.45 3.67
C ASP A 187 -3.83 7.82 4.26
N ALA A 188 -3.77 7.14 5.41
CA ALA A 188 -4.97 6.64 6.10
C ALA A 188 -5.93 7.78 6.47
N ALA A 189 -5.41 8.94 6.92
CA ALA A 189 -6.22 10.13 7.18
C ALA A 189 -6.81 10.77 5.92
N PHE A 190 -6.17 10.62 4.76
CA PHE A 190 -6.68 11.06 3.46
C PHE A 190 -7.75 10.11 2.90
N LEU A 191 -7.53 8.79 2.99
CA LEU A 191 -8.51 7.77 2.59
C LEU A 191 -9.78 7.82 3.46
N ALA A 192 -9.65 8.20 4.74
CA ALA A 192 -10.77 8.43 5.65
C ALA A 192 -11.49 9.78 5.46
N ALA A 193 -10.98 10.70 4.61
CA ALA A 193 -11.59 12.02 4.42
C ALA A 193 -12.83 11.94 3.51
N GLU A 194 -13.97 12.44 3.97
CA GLU A 194 -15.21 12.42 3.17
C GLU A 194 -15.05 13.17 1.84
N GLN A 195 -15.50 12.55 0.75
CA GLN A 195 -15.52 13.15 -0.60
C GLN A 195 -16.97 13.46 -1.05
N PRO A 196 -17.68 14.42 -0.43
CA PRO A 196 -19.10 14.68 -0.69
C PRO A 196 -19.40 15.20 -2.11
N PHE A 197 -18.38 15.59 -2.88
CA PHE A 197 -18.52 16.06 -4.26
C PHE A 197 -18.03 15.06 -5.32
N SER A 198 -17.52 13.89 -4.92
CA SER A 198 -16.99 12.86 -5.83
C SER A 198 -17.94 12.53 -6.99
N GLN A 199 -19.22 12.31 -6.68
CA GLN A 199 -20.31 12.01 -7.62
C GLN A 199 -20.93 13.25 -8.29
N SER A 200 -20.40 14.46 -8.07
CA SER A 200 -21.02 15.69 -8.55
C SER A 200 -20.99 15.79 -10.09
N PRO A 201 -22.10 16.15 -10.76
CA PRO A 201 -22.12 16.42 -12.19
C PRO A 201 -21.40 17.74 -12.58
N SER A 202 -20.79 18.43 -11.61
CA SER A 202 -19.88 19.56 -11.83
C SER A 202 -18.45 19.06 -11.65
N VAL A 203 -17.71 18.95 -12.75
CA VAL A 203 -16.32 18.49 -12.76
C VAL A 203 -15.47 19.38 -11.85
N LEU A 204 -15.63 20.70 -11.91
CA LEU A 204 -14.88 21.63 -11.06
C LEU A 204 -15.21 21.43 -9.57
N LEU A 205 -16.43 21.02 -9.23
CA LEU A 205 -16.83 20.74 -7.85
C LEU A 205 -16.31 19.39 -7.36
N SER A 206 -16.27 18.36 -8.21
CA SER A 206 -15.64 17.07 -7.88
C SER A 206 -14.13 17.20 -7.71
N GLU A 207 -13.46 17.94 -8.61
CA GLU A 207 -12.03 18.28 -8.52
C GLU A 207 -11.69 19.12 -7.27
N ALA A 208 -12.50 20.14 -6.98
CA ALA A 208 -12.36 20.88 -5.73
C ALA A 208 -12.69 20.00 -4.51
N GLY A 209 -13.54 18.97 -4.66
CA GLY A 209 -13.78 17.93 -3.66
C GLY A 209 -12.55 17.09 -3.37
N LYS A 210 -11.86 16.57 -4.40
CA LYS A 210 -10.58 15.84 -4.26
C LYS A 210 -9.54 16.69 -3.52
N LEU A 211 -9.35 17.94 -3.93
CA LEU A 211 -8.44 18.88 -3.25
C LEU A 211 -8.89 19.20 -1.82
N THR A 212 -10.19 19.36 -1.59
CA THR A 212 -10.71 19.60 -0.23
C THR A 212 -10.46 18.40 0.66
N ALA A 213 -10.67 17.17 0.19
CA ALA A 213 -10.39 15.95 0.95
C ALA A 213 -8.90 15.76 1.23
N LEU A 214 -8.00 16.12 0.30
CA LEU A 214 -6.56 16.17 0.56
C LEU A 214 -6.26 17.12 1.72
N ILE A 215 -6.76 18.35 1.64
CA ILE A 215 -6.55 19.37 2.67
C ILE A 215 -7.18 18.94 4.00
N ASP A 216 -8.34 18.29 3.98
CA ASP A 216 -9.05 17.83 5.19
C ASP A 216 -8.33 16.65 5.84
N GLY A 217 -7.83 15.68 5.06
CA GLY A 217 -7.03 14.56 5.57
C GLY A 217 -5.70 15.03 6.15
N LEU A 218 -4.94 15.86 5.41
CA LEU A 218 -3.66 16.42 5.87
C LEU A 218 -3.84 17.36 7.08
N THR A 219 -4.89 18.20 7.10
CA THR A 219 -5.16 19.04 8.29
C THR A 219 -5.68 18.20 9.45
N THR A 220 -6.50 17.17 9.24
CA THR A 220 -6.97 16.28 10.31
C THR A 220 -5.83 15.47 10.91
N TYR A 221 -4.94 14.89 10.08
CA TYR A 221 -3.71 14.24 10.56
C TYR A 221 -2.80 15.21 11.32
N GLY A 222 -2.47 16.36 10.72
CA GLY A 222 -1.60 17.36 11.34
C GLY A 222 -2.17 17.89 12.66
N VAL A 223 -3.48 18.13 12.71
CA VAL A 223 -4.18 18.59 13.90
C VAL A 223 -4.29 17.47 14.95
N ALA A 224 -4.53 16.21 14.57
CA ALA A 224 -4.45 15.05 15.46
C ALA A 224 -3.05 14.90 16.08
N LYS A 225 -1.97 15.06 15.29
CA LYS A 225 -0.59 15.12 15.81
C LYS A 225 -0.35 16.34 16.72
N THR A 226 -1.02 17.48 16.50
CA THR A 226 -1.01 18.55 17.52
C THR A 226 -1.79 18.20 18.79
N ALA A 227 -2.73 17.24 18.79
CA ALA A 227 -3.41 16.79 20.00
C ALA A 227 -2.49 15.94 20.90
N GLU A 228 -1.64 15.11 20.30
CA GLU A 228 -0.58 14.34 21.00
C GLU A 228 0.39 15.28 21.75
N VAL A 229 0.70 16.44 21.17
CA VAL A 229 1.60 17.45 21.76
C VAL A 229 0.86 18.43 22.69
N SER A 230 -0.36 18.85 22.32
CA SER A 230 -1.14 19.86 23.04
C SER A 230 -2.61 19.88 22.61
N PHE A 231 -3.49 19.20 23.37
CA PHE A 231 -4.94 19.23 23.16
C PHE A 231 -5.56 20.65 23.07
N PRO A 232 -5.12 21.68 23.83
CA PRO A 232 -5.54 23.06 23.60
C PRO A 232 -5.16 23.62 22.21
N GLY A 233 -4.01 23.21 21.67
CA GLY A 233 -3.57 23.55 20.31
C GLY A 233 -4.48 22.94 19.24
N TYR A 234 -4.85 21.67 19.40
CA TYR A 234 -5.84 20.97 18.55
C TYR A 234 -7.17 21.74 18.47
N VAL A 235 -7.73 22.16 19.61
CA VAL A 235 -8.98 22.95 19.66
C VAL A 235 -8.84 24.30 18.96
N ILE A 236 -7.71 25.01 19.16
CA ILE A 236 -7.43 26.30 18.50
C ILE A 236 -7.32 26.12 16.98
N ALA A 237 -6.66 25.07 16.50
CA ALA A 237 -6.49 24.80 15.08
C ALA A 237 -7.83 24.54 14.37
N ARG A 238 -8.68 23.63 14.90
CA ARG A 238 -10.02 23.39 14.34
C ARG A 238 -10.90 24.64 14.38
N LEU A 239 -10.80 25.45 15.44
CA LEU A 239 -11.54 26.71 15.55
C LEU A 239 -11.13 27.73 14.47
N ILE A 240 -9.85 27.83 14.12
CA ILE A 240 -9.37 28.76 13.07
C ILE A 240 -9.96 28.38 11.70
N ILE A 241 -10.07 27.09 11.40
CA ILE A 241 -10.68 26.57 10.16
C ILE A 241 -12.18 26.92 10.13
N ALA A 242 -12.93 26.43 11.12
CA ALA A 242 -14.38 26.55 11.19
C ALA A 242 -14.89 27.99 11.35
N ALA A 243 -14.10 28.90 11.96
CA ALA A 243 -14.50 30.27 12.22
C ALA A 243 -14.97 31.01 10.96
N SER A 244 -14.37 30.73 9.80
CA SER A 244 -14.76 31.36 8.53
C SER A 244 -16.23 31.09 8.16
N ALA A 245 -16.69 29.84 8.30
CA ALA A 245 -18.06 29.43 8.05
C ALA A 245 -19.01 29.93 9.16
N LEU A 246 -18.62 29.83 10.43
CA LEU A 246 -19.43 30.27 11.58
C LEU A 246 -19.72 31.79 11.55
N PHE A 247 -18.72 32.62 11.23
CA PHE A 247 -18.93 34.06 11.00
C PHE A 247 -19.75 34.34 9.74
N GLY A 248 -19.65 33.51 8.70
CA GLY A 248 -20.51 33.57 7.51
C GLY A 248 -21.99 33.32 7.84
N VAL A 249 -22.31 32.28 8.60
CA VAL A 249 -23.66 31.98 9.12
C VAL A 249 -24.18 33.17 9.95
N ALA A 250 -23.39 33.68 10.89
CA ALA A 250 -23.78 34.85 11.70
C ALA A 250 -24.01 36.11 10.84
N GLY A 251 -23.27 36.29 9.75
CA GLY A 251 -23.48 37.35 8.76
C GLY A 251 -24.81 37.22 8.00
N LEU A 252 -25.16 36.01 7.58
CA LEU A 252 -26.42 35.72 6.88
C LEU A 252 -27.65 35.88 7.79
N LEU A 253 -27.56 35.52 9.08
CA LEU A 253 -28.58 35.86 10.08
C LEU A 253 -28.72 37.38 10.26
N GLY A 254 -27.59 38.10 10.21
CA GLY A 254 -27.56 39.56 10.13
C GLY A 254 -28.40 40.11 8.98
N PHE A 255 -28.26 39.55 7.78
CA PHE A 255 -29.10 39.90 6.62
C PHE A 255 -30.57 39.52 6.83
N CYS A 256 -30.87 38.36 7.42
CA CYS A 256 -32.25 37.97 7.75
C CYS A 256 -32.94 39.00 8.65
N SER A 257 -32.21 39.59 9.60
CA SER A 257 -32.73 40.64 10.51
C SER A 257 -33.03 41.99 9.82
N LEU A 258 -32.53 42.23 8.60
CA LEU A 258 -32.78 43.50 7.89
C LEU A 258 -34.22 43.62 7.38
N LYS A 259 -34.81 44.79 7.59
CA LYS A 259 -36.08 45.19 6.96
C LYS A 259 -35.83 45.64 5.52
N GLY A 260 -36.76 45.36 4.61
CA GLY A 260 -36.69 45.83 3.22
C GLY A 260 -36.57 47.36 3.09
N SER A 261 -37.10 48.13 4.05
CA SER A 261 -36.93 49.59 4.12
C SER A 261 -35.49 50.03 4.42
N GLU A 262 -34.74 49.25 5.19
CA GLU A 262 -33.32 49.52 5.50
C GLU A 262 -32.43 49.07 4.34
N LEU A 263 -32.72 47.92 3.71
CA LEU A 263 -32.03 47.47 2.50
C LEU A 263 -32.13 48.48 1.34
N LYS A 264 -33.26 49.19 1.20
CA LYS A 264 -33.39 50.29 0.22
C LYS A 264 -32.34 51.41 0.40
N ARG A 265 -31.83 51.66 1.62
CA ARG A 265 -30.76 52.66 1.86
C ARG A 265 -29.45 52.34 1.15
N VAL A 266 -29.16 51.07 0.87
CA VAL A 266 -27.96 50.65 0.11
C VAL A 266 -27.96 51.26 -1.30
N PHE A 267 -29.14 51.50 -1.87
CA PHE A 267 -29.33 52.00 -3.24
C PHE A 267 -29.80 53.47 -3.34
N LEU A 268 -30.25 54.07 -2.24
CA LEU A 268 -30.52 55.52 -2.16
C LEU A 268 -29.21 56.33 -2.03
N PRO A 269 -29.16 57.61 -2.47
CA PRO A 269 -28.00 58.49 -2.24
C PRO A 269 -27.71 58.68 -0.73
N LEU A 270 -26.52 59.20 -0.38
CA LEU A 270 -26.21 59.48 1.03
C LEU A 270 -27.09 60.63 1.56
N GLU A 271 -27.60 60.50 2.78
CA GLU A 271 -28.40 61.55 3.43
C GLU A 271 -27.47 62.71 3.86
N ASN A 272 -27.55 63.86 3.17
CA ASN A 272 -26.98 65.12 3.64
C ASN A 272 -27.92 65.80 4.67
N LEU A 273 -27.36 66.41 5.71
CA LEU A 273 -28.09 67.15 6.75
C LEU A 273 -28.48 68.57 6.28
N GLY A 274 -29.41 68.66 5.34
CA GLY A 274 -29.94 69.93 4.85
C GLY A 274 -31.23 69.81 4.02
N GLU A 275 -31.30 68.85 3.11
CA GLU A 275 -32.50 68.61 2.29
C GLU A 275 -33.61 67.93 3.10
N LYS A 276 -34.78 68.58 3.20
CA LYS A 276 -36.03 67.96 3.66
C LYS A 276 -36.76 67.29 2.49
N ASP A 277 -37.22 66.06 2.71
CA ASP A 277 -38.37 65.40 2.07
C ASP A 277 -38.55 65.50 0.54
N VAL A 278 -37.46 65.63 -0.22
CA VAL A 278 -37.47 65.32 -1.66
C VAL A 278 -37.55 63.81 -1.85
N HIS A 279 -38.40 63.35 -2.77
CA HIS A 279 -38.61 61.93 -3.10
C HIS A 279 -37.37 61.34 -3.80
N ARG A 280 -36.32 61.03 -3.02
CA ARG A 280 -35.01 60.58 -3.51
C ARG A 280 -35.13 59.26 -4.27
N SER A 281 -34.80 59.29 -5.56
CA SER A 281 -34.87 58.14 -6.46
C SER A 281 -33.73 57.14 -6.20
N ILE A 282 -33.98 55.88 -6.57
CA ILE A 282 -33.00 54.79 -6.45
C ILE A 282 -31.88 54.98 -7.48
N VAL A 283 -30.62 54.95 -7.04
CA VAL A 283 -29.45 55.14 -7.90
C VAL A 283 -29.22 53.88 -8.73
N ARG A 284 -29.83 53.82 -9.93
CA ARG A 284 -29.86 52.64 -10.84
C ARG A 284 -28.52 51.90 -10.94
N ARG A 285 -27.39 52.60 -11.06
CA ARG A 285 -26.05 51.99 -11.19
C ARG A 285 -25.69 51.02 -10.05
N TYR A 286 -26.15 51.28 -8.82
CA TYR A 286 -25.87 50.41 -7.67
C TYR A 286 -26.79 49.18 -7.65
N VAL A 287 -28.01 49.29 -8.18
CA VAL A 287 -28.91 48.13 -8.37
C VAL A 287 -28.38 47.24 -9.48
N VAL A 288 -27.99 47.83 -10.62
CA VAL A 288 -27.35 47.10 -11.74
C VAL A 288 -26.09 46.39 -11.27
N LEU A 289 -25.21 47.06 -10.51
CA LEU A 289 -23.99 46.42 -9.96
C LEU A 289 -24.32 45.25 -9.01
N ALA A 290 -25.30 45.40 -8.13
CA ALA A 290 -25.69 44.35 -7.18
C ALA A 290 -26.44 43.17 -7.83
N ALA A 291 -27.03 43.35 -9.02
CA ALA A 291 -27.62 42.27 -9.81
C ALA A 291 -26.58 41.62 -10.76
N ALA A 292 -25.66 42.42 -11.32
CA ALA A 292 -24.63 41.95 -12.24
C ALA A 292 -23.57 41.10 -11.52
N LEU A 293 -23.13 41.47 -10.31
CA LEU A 293 -22.10 40.72 -9.58
C LEU A 293 -22.49 39.23 -9.35
N PRO A 294 -23.70 38.89 -8.87
CA PRO A 294 -24.20 37.51 -8.85
C PRO A 294 -24.20 36.82 -10.22
N LEU A 295 -24.74 37.48 -11.26
CA LEU A 295 -24.84 36.89 -12.61
C LEU A 295 -23.46 36.63 -13.24
N CYS A 296 -22.50 37.53 -13.03
CA CYS A 296 -21.12 37.34 -13.43
C CYS A 296 -20.48 36.17 -12.68
N LEU A 297 -20.77 35.99 -11.39
CA LEU A 297 -20.27 34.85 -10.62
C LEU A 297 -20.85 33.52 -11.12
N THR A 298 -22.15 33.46 -11.43
CA THR A 298 -22.78 32.26 -12.01
C THR A 298 -22.20 31.91 -13.38
N ALA A 299 -22.00 32.91 -14.24
CA ALA A 299 -21.46 32.70 -15.57
C ALA A 299 -19.98 32.30 -15.54
N LEU A 300 -19.19 32.89 -14.63
CA LEU A 300 -17.78 32.56 -14.45
C LEU A 300 -17.61 31.15 -13.87
N PHE A 301 -18.43 30.74 -12.89
CA PHE A 301 -18.43 29.37 -12.37
C PHE A 301 -18.76 28.36 -13.47
N ALA A 302 -19.85 28.57 -14.22
CA ALA A 302 -20.24 27.67 -15.31
C ALA A 302 -19.21 27.61 -16.46
N ALA A 303 -18.57 28.73 -16.79
CA ALA A 303 -17.51 28.75 -17.80
C ALA A 303 -16.21 28.09 -17.33
N ALA A 304 -15.90 28.16 -16.03
CA ALA A 304 -14.76 27.46 -15.44
C ALA A 304 -15.02 25.94 -15.35
N ASP A 305 -16.23 25.53 -14.99
CA ASP A 305 -16.65 24.13 -14.94
C ASP A 305 -16.66 23.47 -16.32
N PHE A 306 -17.18 24.16 -17.34
CA PHE A 306 -17.10 23.69 -18.74
C PHE A 306 -15.64 23.46 -19.18
N LYS A 307 -14.72 24.36 -18.81
CA LYS A 307 -13.29 24.19 -19.10
C LYS A 307 -12.63 23.07 -18.30
N ALA A 308 -13.05 22.83 -17.05
CA ALA A 308 -12.58 21.70 -16.27
C ALA A 308 -13.01 20.37 -16.91
N ALA A 309 -14.24 20.29 -17.41
CA ALA A 309 -14.75 19.14 -18.17
C ALA A 309 -14.00 18.94 -19.50
N GLU A 310 -13.72 20.02 -20.24
CA GLU A 310 -12.93 19.99 -21.48
C GLU A 310 -11.51 19.43 -21.24
N VAL A 311 -10.82 19.86 -20.19
CA VAL A 311 -9.49 19.34 -19.83
C VAL A 311 -9.55 17.89 -19.35
N SER A 312 -10.52 17.53 -18.51
CA SER A 312 -10.70 16.16 -18.01
C SER A 312 -10.94 15.14 -19.14
N GLN A 313 -11.63 15.55 -20.22
CA GLN A 313 -11.84 14.70 -21.39
C GLN A 313 -10.59 14.46 -22.26
N MET A 314 -9.51 15.22 -22.06
CA MET A 314 -8.26 15.04 -22.83
C MET A 314 -7.35 13.93 -22.27
N GLY A 315 -7.72 13.28 -21.17
CA GLY A 315 -6.99 12.13 -20.61
C GLY A 315 -5.68 12.47 -19.89
N GLU A 316 -5.35 13.76 -19.72
CA GLU A 316 -4.32 14.17 -18.77
C GLU A 316 -4.84 14.07 -17.33
N PHE A 317 -4.01 13.56 -16.41
CA PHE A 317 -4.22 13.70 -14.97
C PHE A 317 -4.57 15.16 -14.63
N THR A 318 -5.62 15.35 -13.83
CA THR A 318 -6.12 16.69 -13.53
C THR A 318 -5.14 17.49 -12.66
N MET A 319 -5.38 18.80 -12.52
CA MET A 319 -4.57 19.62 -11.60
C MET A 319 -4.71 19.18 -10.14
N ALA A 320 -5.84 18.59 -9.73
CA ALA A 320 -5.97 18.00 -8.40
C ALA A 320 -5.13 16.73 -8.28
N GLU A 321 -5.29 15.80 -9.23
CA GLU A 321 -4.62 14.49 -9.21
C GLU A 321 -3.10 14.63 -9.26
N LYS A 322 -2.57 15.53 -10.11
CA LYS A 322 -1.14 15.86 -10.15
C LYS A 322 -0.63 16.37 -8.79
N VAL A 323 -1.28 17.38 -8.20
CA VAL A 323 -0.85 17.97 -6.92
C VAL A 323 -0.98 16.99 -5.74
N VAL A 324 -2.02 16.15 -5.72
CA VAL A 324 -2.18 15.10 -4.71
C VAL A 324 -1.09 14.05 -4.86
N ARG A 325 -0.84 13.55 -6.07
CA ARG A 325 0.19 12.53 -6.35
C ARG A 325 1.61 13.04 -6.04
N ASP A 326 1.89 14.30 -6.34
CA ASP A 326 3.17 14.96 -6.00
C ASP A 326 3.40 15.12 -4.48
N GLN A 327 2.37 14.99 -3.63
CA GLN A 327 2.46 15.20 -2.17
C GLN A 327 2.19 13.95 -1.33
N VAL A 328 1.32 13.04 -1.80
CA VAL A 328 0.82 11.86 -1.06
C VAL A 328 0.77 10.64 -1.99
N GLY A 329 1.58 10.62 -3.06
CA GLY A 329 1.64 9.49 -3.99
C GLY A 329 2.11 8.23 -3.28
N ILE A 330 1.21 7.26 -3.10
CA ILE A 330 1.47 6.02 -2.37
C ILE A 330 2.46 5.20 -3.19
N ALA A 331 3.62 4.92 -2.60
CA ALA A 331 4.65 4.09 -3.20
C ALA A 331 4.18 2.63 -3.18
N ALA A 332 4.07 2.02 -4.36
CA ALA A 332 3.47 0.71 -4.52
C ALA A 332 4.22 -0.13 -5.56
N TYR A 333 4.28 -1.43 -5.34
CA TYR A 333 4.73 -2.35 -6.39
C TYR A 333 3.56 -2.80 -7.26
N LEU A 334 3.78 -2.82 -8.57
CA LEU A 334 2.89 -3.47 -9.53
C LEU A 334 3.43 -4.88 -9.80
N ILE A 335 2.73 -5.89 -9.28
CA ILE A 335 3.08 -7.32 -9.40
C ILE A 335 1.87 -8.02 -10.03
N ASP A 336 2.05 -8.70 -11.17
CA ASP A 336 1.00 -9.38 -11.95
C ASP A 336 -0.30 -8.57 -12.19
N GLY A 337 -0.17 -7.24 -12.32
CA GLY A 337 -1.29 -6.33 -12.56
C GLY A 337 -2.07 -5.90 -11.31
N LYS A 338 -1.66 -6.36 -10.12
CA LYS A 338 -2.16 -5.94 -8.80
C LYS A 338 -1.19 -4.96 -8.14
N TYR A 339 -1.71 -4.09 -7.29
CA TYR A 339 -0.93 -3.09 -6.56
C TYR A 339 -0.74 -3.52 -5.10
N TYR A 340 0.48 -3.40 -4.60
CA TYR A 340 0.86 -3.78 -3.24
C TYR A 340 1.61 -2.64 -2.54
N ASP A 341 1.43 -2.49 -1.23
CA ASP A 341 2.15 -1.50 -0.43
C ASP A 341 3.66 -1.80 -0.44
N GLN A 342 4.48 -0.82 -0.87
CA GLN A 342 5.92 -1.02 -0.98
C GLN A 342 6.59 -1.32 0.37
N LEU A 343 6.18 -0.65 1.46
CA LEU A 343 6.80 -0.83 2.77
C LEU A 343 6.42 -2.19 3.38
N ALA A 344 5.14 -2.59 3.25
CA ALA A 344 4.70 -3.89 3.74
C ALA A 344 5.37 -5.05 2.97
N VAL A 345 5.55 -4.90 1.65
CA VAL A 345 6.29 -5.88 0.84
C VAL A 345 7.78 -5.91 1.20
N GLU A 346 8.44 -4.77 1.39
CA GLU A 346 9.85 -4.72 1.80
C GLU A 346 10.09 -5.34 3.19
N GLU A 347 9.19 -5.12 4.16
CA GLU A 347 9.25 -5.75 5.49
C GLU A 347 9.02 -7.27 5.41
N LEU A 348 7.99 -7.72 4.69
CA LEU A 348 7.70 -9.14 4.48
C LEU A 348 8.87 -9.86 3.78
N VAL A 349 9.44 -9.25 2.74
CA VAL A 349 10.62 -9.76 2.04
C VAL A 349 11.83 -9.85 2.98
N GLY A 350 12.03 -8.86 3.85
CA GLY A 350 13.09 -8.87 4.86
C GLY A 350 12.95 -10.01 5.88
N GLU A 351 11.76 -10.21 6.44
CA GLU A 351 11.48 -11.28 7.40
C GLU A 351 11.68 -12.67 6.77
N MET A 352 11.08 -12.88 5.58
CA MET A 352 11.05 -14.20 4.94
C MET A 352 12.41 -14.56 4.34
N LYS A 353 13.22 -13.57 3.90
CA LYS A 353 14.63 -13.79 3.58
C LYS A 353 15.42 -14.30 4.78
N GLY A 354 15.28 -13.70 5.96
CA GLY A 354 15.99 -14.15 7.17
C GLY A 354 15.65 -15.59 7.54
N ARG A 355 14.38 -15.99 7.38
CA ARG A 355 13.92 -17.37 7.57
C ARG A 355 14.43 -18.32 6.49
N SER A 356 14.51 -17.87 5.23
CA SER A 356 15.11 -18.62 4.12
C SER A 356 16.61 -18.88 4.33
N GLU A 357 17.35 -17.90 4.89
CA GLU A 357 18.77 -18.05 5.24
C GLU A 357 18.96 -19.04 6.41
N GLU A 358 18.06 -19.03 7.41
CA GLU A 358 18.09 -20.01 8.51
C GLU A 358 17.85 -21.46 8.02
N LEU A 359 16.88 -21.67 7.12
CA LEU A 359 16.63 -22.99 6.53
C LEU A 359 17.82 -23.49 5.70
N PHE A 360 18.46 -22.60 4.92
CA PHE A 360 19.66 -22.95 4.16
C PHE A 360 20.86 -23.26 5.08
N GLY A 361 21.00 -22.55 6.20
CA GLY A 361 22.00 -22.86 7.22
C GLY A 361 21.82 -24.26 7.86
N LYS A 362 20.58 -24.78 7.94
CA LYS A 362 20.30 -26.15 8.39
C LYS A 362 20.69 -27.19 7.32
N LEU A 363 20.56 -26.88 6.04
CA LEU A 363 21.06 -27.73 4.96
C LEU A 363 22.58 -27.91 5.05
N GLU A 364 23.33 -26.80 5.22
CA GLU A 364 24.80 -26.84 5.39
C GLU A 364 25.24 -27.54 6.68
N SER A 365 24.50 -27.40 7.78
CA SER A 365 24.92 -27.92 9.09
C SER A 365 24.40 -29.33 9.44
N GLU A 366 23.27 -29.76 8.88
CA GLU A 366 22.69 -31.09 9.16
C GLU A 366 22.88 -32.08 7.99
N VAL A 367 22.76 -31.64 6.73
CA VAL A 367 22.78 -32.56 5.57
C VAL A 367 24.18 -32.80 5.03
N VAL A 368 25.01 -31.75 4.89
CA VAL A 368 26.40 -31.88 4.39
C VAL A 368 27.24 -32.89 5.21
N PRO A 369 27.18 -32.93 6.56
CA PRO A 369 27.93 -33.94 7.33
C PRO A 369 27.46 -35.38 7.08
N LEU A 370 26.15 -35.59 6.93
CA LEU A 370 25.58 -36.92 6.64
C LEU A 370 25.96 -37.41 5.24
N VAL A 371 25.91 -36.52 4.24
CA VAL A 371 26.39 -36.80 2.88
C VAL A 371 27.85 -37.21 2.88
N ASN A 372 28.71 -36.45 3.57
CA ASN A 372 30.14 -36.78 3.69
C ASN A 372 30.36 -38.15 4.32
N ALA A 373 29.75 -38.42 5.49
CA ALA A 373 29.87 -39.72 6.16
C ALA A 373 29.39 -40.90 5.29
N SER A 374 28.34 -40.71 4.50
CA SER A 374 27.82 -41.72 3.58
C SER A 374 28.74 -41.96 2.36
N PHE A 375 29.51 -40.96 1.93
CA PHE A 375 30.59 -41.16 0.94
C PHE A 375 31.84 -41.82 1.55
N ASP A 376 32.24 -41.43 2.77
CA ASP A 376 33.38 -42.04 3.49
C ASP A 376 33.15 -43.54 3.78
N ALA A 377 31.90 -43.94 4.05
CA ALA A 377 31.51 -45.34 4.15
C ALA A 377 31.68 -46.10 2.82
N ARG A 378 31.26 -45.51 1.69
CA ARG A 378 31.44 -46.12 0.35
C ARG A 378 32.90 -46.30 -0.02
N LEU A 379 33.76 -45.34 0.31
CA LEU A 379 35.22 -45.45 0.14
C LEU A 379 35.81 -46.61 0.95
N THR A 380 35.31 -46.83 2.17
CA THR A 380 35.74 -47.94 3.04
C THR A 380 35.36 -49.31 2.44
N ASN A 381 34.23 -49.39 1.74
CA ASN A 381 33.76 -50.63 1.10
C ASN A 381 34.49 -50.99 -0.22
N VAL A 382 35.34 -50.12 -0.78
CA VAL A 382 36.03 -50.38 -2.06
C VAL A 382 36.96 -51.61 -1.99
N ASP A 383 37.71 -51.80 -0.89
CA ASP A 383 38.53 -53.00 -0.73
C ASP A 383 37.67 -54.28 -0.60
N SER A 384 36.51 -54.21 0.06
CA SER A 384 35.56 -55.34 0.15
C SER A 384 35.03 -55.77 -1.22
N TYR A 385 34.70 -54.81 -2.09
CA TYR A 385 34.32 -55.09 -3.48
C TYR A 385 35.48 -55.70 -4.28
N LEU A 386 36.70 -55.18 -4.16
CA LEU A 386 37.86 -55.70 -4.88
C LEU A 386 38.24 -57.11 -4.42
N ASP A 387 38.15 -57.40 -3.12
CA ASP A 387 38.45 -58.71 -2.56
C ASP A 387 37.39 -59.76 -2.96
N TRP A 388 36.11 -59.35 -3.14
CA TRP A 388 35.11 -60.18 -3.82
C TRP A 388 35.46 -60.36 -5.31
N TYR A 389 35.84 -59.29 -6.01
CA TYR A 389 36.15 -59.32 -7.44
C TYR A 389 37.33 -60.24 -7.77
N TYR A 390 38.35 -60.33 -6.92
CA TYR A 390 39.48 -61.26 -7.09
C TYR A 390 39.27 -62.62 -6.39
N SER A 391 38.04 -62.93 -5.93
CA SER A 391 37.72 -64.21 -5.27
C SER A 391 37.36 -65.35 -6.24
N LEU A 392 37.73 -66.58 -5.89
CA LEU A 392 37.41 -67.79 -6.67
C LEU A 392 35.91 -68.09 -6.82
N PRO A 393 35.02 -67.89 -5.83
CA PRO A 393 33.58 -68.11 -6.02
C PRO A 393 32.97 -67.18 -7.07
N ALA A 394 33.39 -65.91 -7.09
CA ALA A 394 32.92 -64.93 -8.06
C ALA A 394 33.28 -65.34 -9.51
N ASP A 395 34.39 -66.04 -9.74
CA ASP A 395 34.73 -66.59 -11.07
C ASP A 395 33.72 -67.61 -11.59
N TYR A 396 33.17 -68.47 -10.73
CA TYR A 396 32.17 -69.45 -11.13
C TYR A 396 30.78 -68.83 -11.34
N GLU A 397 30.40 -67.83 -10.53
CA GLU A 397 29.14 -67.08 -10.73
C GLU A 397 29.19 -66.20 -11.99
N ARG A 398 30.32 -65.51 -12.24
CA ARG A 398 30.57 -64.77 -13.48
C ARG A 398 30.50 -65.67 -14.71
N LEU A 399 31.05 -66.89 -14.64
CA LEU A 399 30.97 -67.86 -15.73
C LEU A 399 29.52 -68.29 -16.03
N GLY A 400 28.68 -68.44 -14.99
CA GLY A 400 27.26 -68.75 -15.14
C GLY A 400 26.47 -67.62 -15.82
N ASN A 401 26.63 -66.39 -15.33
CA ASN A 401 25.91 -65.21 -15.85
C ASN A 401 26.37 -64.76 -17.25
N LEU A 402 27.51 -65.29 -17.73
CA LEU A 402 27.98 -65.10 -19.10
C LEU A 402 27.24 -66.01 -20.11
N ILE A 403 26.74 -67.17 -19.67
CA ILE A 403 25.90 -68.06 -20.50
C ILE A 403 24.50 -67.46 -20.72
N THR A 404 24.00 -66.68 -19.76
CA THR A 404 22.70 -65.97 -19.85
C THR A 404 22.80 -64.59 -20.52
N GLY A 405 24.02 -64.11 -20.84
CA GLY A 405 24.24 -62.79 -21.44
C GLY A 405 24.04 -61.60 -20.49
N SER A 406 24.00 -61.84 -19.18
CA SER A 406 23.65 -60.85 -18.15
C SER A 406 24.86 -60.41 -17.29
N VAL A 407 26.05 -60.37 -17.90
CA VAL A 407 27.32 -60.09 -17.21
C VAL A 407 27.38 -58.67 -16.64
N GLU A 408 27.02 -57.68 -17.46
CA GLU A 408 27.10 -56.26 -17.11
C GLU A 408 26.11 -55.89 -15.99
N SER A 409 24.87 -56.37 -16.08
CA SER A 409 23.86 -56.17 -15.04
C SER A 409 24.23 -56.85 -13.72
N TYR A 410 24.73 -58.09 -13.76
CA TYR A 410 25.17 -58.78 -12.54
C TYR A 410 26.42 -58.12 -11.91
N ALA A 411 27.39 -57.67 -12.71
CA ALA A 411 28.55 -56.93 -12.21
C ALA A 411 28.14 -55.58 -11.59
N SER A 412 27.17 -54.88 -12.20
CA SER A 412 26.54 -53.67 -11.67
C SER A 412 25.82 -53.93 -10.33
N GLU A 413 25.03 -55.00 -10.25
CA GLU A 413 24.29 -55.40 -9.04
C GLU A 413 25.23 -55.79 -7.90
N GLN A 414 26.32 -56.52 -8.17
CA GLN A 414 27.31 -56.91 -7.16
C GLN A 414 28.17 -55.72 -6.71
N PHE A 415 28.57 -54.82 -7.63
CA PHE A 415 29.23 -53.57 -7.26
C PHE A 415 28.32 -52.74 -6.34
N LYS A 416 27.05 -52.57 -6.69
CA LYS A 416 26.07 -51.90 -5.83
C LYS A 416 25.93 -52.60 -4.47
N ALA A 417 25.73 -53.92 -4.45
CA ALA A 417 25.51 -54.68 -3.22
C ALA A 417 26.71 -54.65 -2.26
N LYS A 418 27.95 -54.57 -2.79
CA LYS A 418 29.18 -54.46 -1.98
C LYS A 418 29.51 -53.03 -1.55
N ILE A 419 29.32 -52.02 -2.40
CA ILE A 419 29.59 -50.62 -2.05
C ILE A 419 28.54 -50.08 -1.07
N GLU A 420 27.27 -50.47 -1.19
CA GLU A 420 26.20 -50.09 -0.28
C GLU A 420 26.13 -50.99 1.00
N GLU A 421 27.07 -51.92 1.19
CA GLU A 421 27.03 -52.88 2.30
C GLU A 421 27.15 -52.16 3.66
N GLY A 422 26.08 -52.17 4.44
CA GLY A 422 26.01 -51.50 5.75
C GLY A 422 25.71 -49.99 5.72
N ILE A 423 25.34 -49.43 4.57
CA ILE A 423 25.08 -47.98 4.40
C ILE A 423 23.58 -47.67 4.46
N ASP A 424 23.22 -46.57 5.11
CA ASP A 424 21.84 -46.10 5.27
C ASP A 424 21.70 -44.61 4.90
N ASP A 425 21.21 -44.33 3.69
CA ASP A 425 20.91 -42.97 3.20
C ASP A 425 19.55 -42.43 3.72
N SER A 426 18.78 -43.18 4.53
CA SER A 426 17.43 -42.77 4.94
C SER A 426 17.42 -41.46 5.74
N GLN A 427 18.47 -41.22 6.55
CA GLN A 427 18.61 -40.00 7.35
C GLN A 427 18.85 -38.76 6.49
N ILE A 428 19.64 -38.87 5.42
CA ILE A 428 19.84 -37.79 4.42
C ILE A 428 18.49 -37.48 3.76
N SER A 429 17.76 -38.53 3.39
CA SER A 429 16.50 -38.43 2.65
C SER A 429 15.39 -37.78 3.48
N GLY A 430 15.18 -38.26 4.72
CA GLY A 430 14.21 -37.67 5.64
C GLY A 430 14.55 -36.23 6.05
N LYS A 431 15.84 -35.86 6.11
CA LYS A 431 16.26 -34.47 6.34
C LYS A 431 16.05 -33.56 5.14
N LEU A 432 16.24 -34.06 3.91
CA LEU A 432 15.89 -33.32 2.71
C LEU A 432 14.37 -33.12 2.58
N GLU A 433 13.56 -34.14 2.86
CA GLU A 433 12.09 -34.03 2.89
C GLU A 433 11.60 -33.08 4.00
N GLU A 434 12.21 -33.12 5.20
CA GLU A 434 11.90 -32.19 6.28
C GLU A 434 12.19 -30.73 5.90
N LEU A 435 13.35 -30.47 5.29
CA LEU A 435 13.75 -29.11 4.87
C LEU A 435 12.96 -28.62 3.64
N SER A 436 12.65 -29.48 2.67
CA SER A 436 11.82 -29.09 1.52
C SER A 436 10.39 -28.81 1.93
N GLY A 437 9.82 -29.57 2.89
CA GLY A 437 8.49 -29.27 3.46
C GLY A 437 8.46 -27.95 4.24
N GLN A 438 9.55 -27.60 4.94
CA GLN A 438 9.69 -26.29 5.58
C GLN A 438 9.83 -25.15 4.55
N ALA A 439 10.51 -25.38 3.42
CA ALA A 439 10.61 -24.44 2.31
C ALA A 439 9.27 -24.23 1.59
N GLU A 440 8.50 -25.28 1.35
CA GLU A 440 7.17 -25.21 0.73
C GLU A 440 6.16 -24.47 1.62
N ALA A 441 6.22 -24.72 2.94
CA ALA A 441 5.44 -23.98 3.92
C ALA A 441 5.82 -22.49 3.96
N LEU A 442 7.13 -22.16 3.91
CA LEU A 442 7.61 -20.78 3.89
C LEU A 442 7.17 -20.03 2.62
N LYS A 443 7.23 -20.68 1.44
CA LYS A 443 6.72 -20.13 0.18
C LYS A 443 5.20 -19.89 0.25
N THR A 444 4.44 -20.87 0.74
CA THR A 444 2.99 -20.76 0.90
C THR A 444 2.60 -19.62 1.87
N GLU A 445 3.35 -19.45 2.96
CA GLU A 445 3.16 -18.36 3.92
C GLU A 445 3.47 -17.00 3.30
N PHE A 446 4.53 -16.88 2.48
CA PHE A 446 4.85 -15.66 1.75
C PHE A 446 3.76 -15.30 0.73
N GLU A 447 3.31 -16.24 -0.10
CA GLU A 447 2.22 -16.03 -1.06
C GLU A 447 0.91 -15.61 -0.37
N THR A 448 0.62 -16.16 0.82
CA THR A 448 -0.55 -15.79 1.62
C THR A 448 -0.41 -14.37 2.18
N ARG A 449 0.70 -14.05 2.86
CA ARG A 449 0.92 -12.73 3.47
C ARG A 449 1.10 -11.61 2.44
N LEU A 450 1.59 -11.93 1.24
CA LEU A 450 1.66 -10.99 0.12
C LEU A 450 0.25 -10.54 -0.32
N ALA A 451 -0.75 -11.43 -0.27
CA ALA A 451 -2.14 -11.08 -0.58
C ALA A 451 -2.76 -10.13 0.47
N ASP A 452 -2.35 -10.22 1.74
CA ASP A 452 -2.75 -9.27 2.79
C ASP A 452 -2.16 -7.85 2.56
N CYS A 453 -1.13 -7.71 1.71
CA CYS A 453 -0.54 -6.42 1.31
C CYS A 453 -1.21 -5.77 0.07
N GLU A 454 -2.29 -6.35 -0.48
CA GLU A 454 -2.92 -5.88 -1.72
C GLU A 454 -3.78 -4.62 -1.53
N LEU A 455 -3.39 -3.52 -2.18
CA LEU A 455 -4.03 -2.20 -2.12
C LEU A 455 -5.34 -2.14 -2.94
N SER A 456 -6.35 -2.87 -2.47
CA SER A 456 -7.64 -3.06 -3.16
C SER A 456 -8.49 -1.77 -3.28
N ASP A 457 -8.45 -0.89 -2.27
CA ASP A 457 -9.31 0.30 -2.19
C ASP A 457 -8.61 1.61 -2.62
N ALA A 458 -7.33 1.57 -2.98
CA ALA A 458 -6.56 2.76 -3.33
C ALA A 458 -6.85 3.24 -4.77
N PRO A 459 -7.24 4.51 -5.00
CA PRO A 459 -7.48 5.01 -6.35
C PRO A 459 -6.23 4.96 -7.24
N THR A 460 -6.32 4.33 -8.41
CA THR A 460 -5.16 4.06 -9.29
C THR A 460 -4.37 5.29 -9.75
N TRP A 461 -4.95 6.49 -9.71
CA TRP A 461 -4.25 7.75 -10.02
C TRP A 461 -3.35 8.25 -8.87
N LEU A 462 -3.56 7.76 -7.64
CA LEU A 462 -2.78 8.08 -6.44
C LEU A 462 -1.50 7.26 -6.34
N LEU A 463 -1.45 6.12 -7.03
CA LEU A 463 -0.37 5.14 -6.91
C LEU A 463 0.86 5.55 -7.73
N THR A 464 2.02 5.54 -7.08
CA THR A 464 3.33 5.68 -7.72
C THR A 464 3.92 4.29 -7.84
N ALA A 465 3.51 3.61 -8.92
CA ALA A 465 3.86 2.23 -9.17
C ALA A 465 5.31 2.08 -9.66
N GLN A 466 6.09 1.24 -8.97
CA GLN A 466 7.29 0.63 -9.51
C GLN A 466 6.96 -0.77 -10.02
N GLU A 467 7.29 -1.07 -11.27
CA GLU A 467 7.15 -2.43 -11.82
C GLU A 467 8.20 -3.35 -11.18
N MET A 468 7.77 -4.50 -10.67
CA MET A 468 8.63 -5.55 -10.12
C MET A 468 8.05 -6.91 -10.49
N SER A 469 8.83 -7.80 -11.11
CA SER A 469 8.29 -9.10 -11.50
C SER A 469 8.21 -10.04 -10.30
N PRO A 470 7.26 -11.00 -10.28
CA PRO A 470 7.26 -12.08 -9.29
C PRO A 470 8.59 -12.85 -9.30
N THR A 471 9.19 -13.01 -10.49
CA THR A 471 10.49 -13.67 -10.66
C THR A 471 11.60 -12.99 -9.89
N ASP A 472 11.65 -11.65 -9.84
CA ASP A 472 12.68 -10.91 -9.08
C ASP A 472 12.49 -11.10 -7.56
N LEU A 473 11.23 -11.17 -7.10
CA LEU A 473 10.86 -11.40 -5.70
C LEU A 473 11.18 -12.81 -5.22
N PHE A 474 10.98 -13.83 -6.05
CA PHE A 474 11.32 -15.21 -5.70
C PHE A 474 12.82 -15.51 -5.88
N SER A 475 13.40 -15.19 -7.05
CA SER A 475 14.79 -15.56 -7.35
C SER A 475 15.84 -14.76 -6.58
N GLY A 476 15.51 -13.52 -6.17
CA GLY A 476 16.40 -12.66 -5.39
C GLY A 476 16.41 -13.00 -3.90
N PRO A 477 15.49 -12.44 -3.10
CA PRO A 477 15.51 -12.60 -1.64
C PRO A 477 15.07 -13.99 -1.14
N LEU A 478 14.31 -14.76 -1.92
CA LEU A 478 13.85 -16.12 -1.57
C LEU A 478 14.56 -17.24 -2.35
N GLY A 479 15.58 -16.93 -3.15
CA GLY A 479 16.32 -17.90 -3.95
C GLY A 479 16.84 -19.14 -3.20
N PRO A 480 17.27 -19.06 -1.91
CA PRO A 480 17.65 -20.25 -1.14
C PRO A 480 16.47 -21.20 -0.86
N THR A 481 15.24 -20.68 -0.78
CA THR A 481 14.01 -21.48 -0.64
C THR A 481 13.70 -22.26 -1.92
N GLU A 482 13.90 -21.67 -3.10
CA GLU A 482 13.74 -22.39 -4.38
C GLU A 482 14.81 -23.49 -4.55
N LYS A 483 16.07 -23.21 -4.19
CA LYS A 483 17.15 -24.21 -4.16
C LYS A 483 16.83 -25.40 -3.22
N LEU A 484 16.18 -25.14 -2.08
CA LEU A 484 15.73 -26.19 -1.14
C LEU A 484 14.60 -27.06 -1.70
N LEU A 485 13.69 -26.47 -2.49
CA LEU A 485 12.61 -27.22 -3.15
C LEU A 485 13.11 -28.13 -4.27
N GLU A 486 14.16 -27.72 -5.01
CA GLU A 486 14.80 -28.58 -6.02
C GLU A 486 15.72 -29.66 -5.42
N ALA A 487 16.21 -29.49 -4.20
CA ALA A 487 17.22 -30.38 -3.62
C ALA A 487 16.80 -31.86 -3.56
N PRO A 488 15.58 -32.25 -3.16
CA PRO A 488 15.12 -33.65 -3.23
C PRO A 488 15.23 -34.25 -4.64
N GLU A 489 14.77 -33.54 -5.68
CA GLU A 489 14.86 -34.03 -7.06
C GLU A 489 16.31 -34.14 -7.55
N ARG A 490 17.15 -33.14 -7.25
CA ARG A 490 18.59 -33.15 -7.56
C ARG A 490 19.30 -34.35 -6.93
N PHE A 491 18.89 -34.77 -5.73
CA PHE A 491 19.41 -35.95 -5.04
C PHE A 491 18.79 -37.28 -5.50
N GLY A 492 17.64 -37.24 -6.20
CA GLY A 492 16.89 -38.43 -6.62
C GLY A 492 15.89 -38.94 -5.57
N VAL A 493 15.61 -38.14 -4.53
CA VAL A 493 14.54 -38.36 -3.55
C VAL A 493 13.19 -38.01 -4.18
N SER A 494 12.71 -38.88 -5.07
CA SER A 494 11.37 -38.75 -5.66
C SER A 494 10.34 -39.46 -4.78
N ALA A 495 9.24 -38.78 -4.45
CA ALA A 495 8.16 -39.30 -3.57
C ALA A 495 7.45 -40.58 -4.08
N ALA A 496 7.79 -41.08 -5.26
CA ALA A 496 7.30 -42.34 -5.83
C ALA A 496 8.22 -43.56 -5.59
N ALA A 497 9.42 -43.37 -5.04
CA ALA A 497 10.46 -44.41 -4.96
C ALA A 497 10.45 -45.15 -3.60
N GLY A 498 9.66 -46.22 -3.50
CA GLY A 498 9.64 -47.08 -2.31
C GLY A 498 10.99 -47.74 -1.99
N MET A 499 11.32 -47.78 -0.69
CA MET A 499 12.56 -48.30 -0.09
C MET A 499 13.10 -49.62 -0.69
N ALA A 500 14.37 -49.62 -1.14
CA ALA A 500 15.18 -50.85 -1.30
C ALA A 500 16.69 -50.63 -1.54
N GLY A 501 17.17 -49.42 -1.87
CA GLY A 501 18.61 -49.19 -2.07
C GLY A 501 19.00 -47.71 -2.04
N GLY A 502 20.22 -47.43 -1.57
CA GLY A 502 20.70 -46.08 -1.28
C GLY A 502 20.49 -45.09 -2.43
N ILE A 503 20.05 -43.89 -2.09
CA ILE A 503 19.59 -42.90 -3.08
C ILE A 503 20.77 -42.31 -3.86
N LEU A 504 21.94 -42.20 -3.22
CA LEU A 504 23.20 -41.80 -3.88
C LEU A 504 23.74 -42.90 -4.83
N SER A 505 23.37 -44.17 -4.60
CA SER A 505 23.92 -45.33 -5.34
C SER A 505 23.64 -45.32 -6.85
N LYS A 506 22.50 -44.77 -7.28
CA LYS A 506 22.06 -44.87 -8.68
C LYS A 506 22.97 -44.08 -9.62
N LYS A 507 23.30 -42.83 -9.26
CA LYS A 507 24.27 -42.01 -10.01
C LYS A 507 25.68 -42.60 -9.92
N LEU A 508 26.05 -43.19 -8.79
CA LEU A 508 27.38 -43.79 -8.59
C LEU A 508 27.62 -44.98 -9.51
N VAL A 509 26.68 -45.92 -9.52
CA VAL A 509 26.70 -47.09 -10.40
C VAL A 509 26.76 -46.62 -11.86
N GLU A 510 25.95 -45.63 -12.26
CA GLU A 510 25.96 -45.11 -13.63
C GLU A 510 27.29 -44.42 -14.03
N LYS A 511 27.93 -43.68 -13.12
CA LYS A 511 29.27 -43.12 -13.34
C LYS A 511 30.34 -44.20 -13.43
N VAL A 512 30.32 -45.16 -12.52
CA VAL A 512 31.31 -46.24 -12.43
C VAL A 512 31.25 -47.17 -13.64
N LEU A 513 30.06 -47.50 -14.14
CA LEU A 513 29.87 -48.26 -15.39
C LEU A 513 30.47 -47.56 -16.63
N LYS A 514 30.62 -46.22 -16.60
CA LYS A 514 31.22 -45.42 -17.68
C LYS A 514 32.75 -45.29 -17.57
N LYS A 515 33.37 -45.71 -16.45
CA LYS A 515 34.84 -45.69 -16.29
C LYS A 515 35.50 -46.81 -17.10
N GLU A 516 36.74 -46.58 -17.53
CA GLU A 516 37.41 -47.50 -18.47
C GLU A 516 37.67 -48.88 -17.87
N PHE A 517 37.89 -48.99 -16.54
CA PHE A 517 38.05 -50.29 -15.89
C PHE A 517 36.81 -51.19 -16.02
N PHE A 518 35.57 -50.68 -15.96
CA PHE A 518 34.37 -51.52 -16.11
C PHE A 518 34.28 -52.13 -17.52
N GLY A 519 34.62 -51.33 -18.54
CA GLY A 519 34.77 -51.82 -19.92
C GLY A 519 35.89 -52.86 -20.07
N LYS A 520 37.04 -52.67 -19.40
CA LYS A 520 38.15 -53.64 -19.36
C LYS A 520 37.75 -54.95 -18.65
N ILE A 521 36.98 -54.86 -17.56
CA ILE A 521 36.44 -56.00 -16.81
C ILE A 521 35.54 -56.85 -17.71
N VAL A 522 34.51 -56.26 -18.33
CA VAL A 522 33.58 -56.97 -19.22
C VAL A 522 34.32 -57.50 -20.47
N GLY A 523 35.23 -56.70 -21.04
CA GLY A 523 36.05 -57.08 -22.20
C GLY A 523 36.93 -58.30 -21.94
N ARG A 524 37.62 -58.37 -20.78
CA ARG A 524 38.48 -59.51 -20.42
C ARG A 524 37.68 -60.79 -20.18
N MET A 525 36.43 -60.72 -19.70
CA MET A 525 35.58 -61.91 -19.55
C MET A 525 35.25 -62.58 -20.89
N SER A 526 35.15 -61.82 -21.98
CA SER A 526 34.94 -62.39 -23.32
C SER A 526 36.13 -63.20 -23.83
N SER A 527 37.36 -62.83 -23.46
CA SER A 527 38.58 -63.46 -23.98
C SER A 527 38.97 -64.76 -23.26
N ALA A 528 38.61 -64.90 -21.97
CA ALA A 528 38.86 -66.13 -21.20
C ALA A 528 38.20 -67.38 -21.83
N LEU A 529 37.06 -67.21 -22.50
CA LEU A 529 36.37 -68.28 -23.24
C LEU A 529 37.16 -68.76 -24.47
N ALA A 530 37.81 -67.85 -25.20
CA ALA A 530 38.64 -68.21 -26.35
C ALA A 530 39.82 -69.10 -25.95
N THR A 531 40.45 -68.82 -24.80
CA THR A 531 41.53 -69.64 -24.25
C THR A 531 41.02 -71.02 -23.81
N ARG A 532 39.86 -71.09 -23.15
CA ARG A 532 39.26 -72.37 -22.72
C ARG A 532 38.76 -73.23 -23.89
N ALA A 533 38.37 -72.63 -25.01
CA ALA A 533 38.02 -73.35 -26.24
C ALA A 533 39.24 -73.98 -26.97
N ALA A 534 40.45 -73.45 -26.75
CA ALA A 534 41.67 -73.91 -27.41
C ALA A 534 42.42 -75.03 -26.66
N GLY A 535 42.14 -75.27 -25.37
CA GLY A 535 42.85 -76.20 -24.49
C GLY A 535 42.62 -77.70 -24.76
N GLY A 536 42.32 -78.10 -26.01
CA GLY A 536 41.69 -79.38 -26.35
C GLY A 536 42.60 -80.53 -26.81
N ALA A 537 43.84 -80.28 -27.26
CA ALA A 537 44.80 -81.36 -27.60
C ALA A 537 46.24 -80.87 -27.87
N ALA A 538 47.20 -81.21 -27.01
CA ALA A 538 48.60 -81.50 -27.38
C ALA A 538 49.37 -82.03 -26.15
N GLY A 539 50.15 -83.10 -26.31
CA GLY A 539 51.08 -83.60 -25.30
C GLY A 539 52.54 -83.43 -25.74
N ALA A 540 53.39 -83.01 -24.79
CA ALA A 540 54.85 -83.17 -24.76
C ALA A 540 55.68 -82.78 -26.03
N ALA A 541 56.30 -81.60 -25.99
CA ALA A 541 57.61 -81.36 -26.63
C ALA A 541 58.43 -80.32 -25.85
N ALA A 542 59.75 -80.43 -25.97
CA ALA A 542 60.80 -79.79 -25.16
C ALA A 542 60.89 -78.25 -25.14
N GLY A 543 61.55 -77.74 -24.08
CA GLY A 543 62.67 -76.80 -24.26
C GLY A 543 62.43 -75.32 -23.94
N SER A 544 63.06 -74.84 -22.86
CA SER A 544 63.07 -73.42 -22.45
C SER A 544 64.01 -72.54 -23.29
N VAL A 545 63.53 -71.34 -23.67
CA VAL A 545 64.26 -70.06 -23.81
C VAL A 545 63.25 -68.91 -23.92
N VAL A 546 63.50 -67.65 -23.52
CA VAL A 546 64.72 -67.05 -22.92
C VAL A 546 64.47 -66.69 -21.41
N PRO A 547 64.17 -65.45 -20.90
CA PRO A 547 64.05 -65.23 -19.44
C PRO A 547 62.73 -64.59 -18.93
N GLY A 548 62.48 -64.69 -17.62
CA GLY A 548 61.52 -63.86 -16.87
C GLY A 548 60.62 -64.69 -15.93
N ILE A 549 60.60 -64.34 -14.62
CA ILE A 549 59.96 -65.11 -13.53
C ILE A 549 60.69 -66.43 -13.22
N GLY A 550 60.71 -66.80 -11.93
CA GLY A 550 61.62 -67.82 -11.38
C GLY A 550 61.09 -69.26 -11.33
N THR A 551 62.02 -70.21 -11.19
CA THR A 551 61.78 -71.65 -11.12
C THR A 551 60.91 -72.07 -9.92
N ILE A 552 59.80 -72.77 -10.18
CA ILE A 552 59.16 -73.65 -9.20
C ILE A 552 59.24 -75.09 -9.69
N ALA A 553 60.12 -75.87 -9.07
CA ALA A 553 60.15 -77.33 -9.18
C ALA A 553 59.69 -77.93 -7.83
N GLY A 554 58.96 -79.05 -7.79
CA GLY A 554 58.58 -79.92 -8.90
C GLY A 554 57.45 -80.91 -8.53
N LEU A 555 57.33 -81.97 -9.34
CA LEU A 555 56.18 -82.88 -9.37
C LEU A 555 55.87 -83.66 -8.08
N ALA A 556 54.57 -83.71 -7.75
CA ALA A 556 53.90 -84.87 -7.17
C ALA A 556 52.57 -85.10 -7.93
N ALA A 557 52.05 -86.32 -7.96
CA ALA A 557 51.04 -86.73 -8.95
C ALA A 557 49.58 -86.70 -8.44
N GLY A 558 48.63 -86.46 -9.35
CA GLY A 558 47.22 -86.84 -9.19
C GLY A 558 46.21 -85.69 -9.04
N THR A 559 45.44 -85.43 -10.11
CA THR A 559 44.08 -84.83 -10.07
C THR A 559 43.84 -83.64 -9.11
N ALA A 560 44.40 -82.47 -9.42
CA ALA A 560 44.05 -81.19 -8.79
C ALA A 560 44.14 -79.97 -9.75
N ILE A 561 44.07 -80.20 -11.07
CA ILE A 561 44.29 -79.16 -12.09
C ILE A 561 42.95 -78.53 -12.49
N GLY A 562 42.88 -77.19 -12.39
CA GLY A 562 41.66 -76.38 -12.47
C GLY A 562 41.85 -75.17 -11.55
N VAL A 563 41.23 -75.21 -10.37
CA VAL A 563 41.25 -74.17 -9.33
C VAL A 563 42.63 -73.55 -9.09
N GLY A 564 43.70 -74.35 -9.02
CA GLY A 564 45.06 -73.84 -8.75
C GLY A 564 45.69 -73.02 -9.89
N ALA A 565 45.28 -73.24 -11.15
CA ALA A 565 45.76 -72.47 -12.29
C ALA A 565 44.97 -71.15 -12.44
N ASP A 566 43.64 -71.23 -12.29
CA ASP A 566 42.77 -70.04 -12.29
C ASP A 566 43.14 -69.08 -11.14
N TYR A 567 43.37 -69.60 -9.92
CA TYR A 567 43.86 -68.82 -8.78
C TYR A 567 45.20 -68.13 -9.05
N GLY A 568 46.12 -68.80 -9.76
CA GLY A 568 47.41 -68.23 -10.14
C GLY A 568 47.29 -67.08 -11.14
N MET A 569 46.33 -67.15 -12.08
CA MET A 569 46.02 -66.05 -13.00
C MET A 569 45.31 -64.90 -12.30
N LEU A 570 44.33 -65.17 -11.44
CA LEU A 570 43.64 -64.16 -10.64
C LEU A 570 44.62 -63.35 -9.78
N LYS A 571 45.51 -64.03 -9.03
CA LYS A 571 46.50 -63.35 -8.19
C LYS A 571 47.58 -62.59 -8.98
N LEU A 572 47.83 -62.97 -10.24
CA LEU A 572 48.71 -62.21 -11.13
C LEU A 572 48.02 -60.97 -11.72
N ASP A 573 46.72 -61.05 -12.01
CA ASP A 573 45.94 -59.90 -12.46
C ASP A 573 45.71 -58.89 -11.32
N GLU A 574 45.39 -59.38 -10.13
CA GLU A 574 45.29 -58.61 -8.88
C GLU A 574 46.58 -57.82 -8.60
N ALA A 575 47.73 -58.49 -8.64
CA ALA A 575 49.04 -57.87 -8.42
C ALA A 575 49.44 -56.83 -9.50
N GLN A 576 48.74 -56.78 -10.64
CA GLN A 576 48.99 -55.80 -11.70
C GLN A 576 47.94 -54.68 -11.76
N ASN A 577 46.66 -54.97 -11.48
CA ASN A 577 45.55 -54.08 -11.78
C ASN A 577 44.70 -53.68 -10.55
N ARG A 578 44.84 -54.33 -9.37
CA ARG A 578 44.01 -54.04 -8.17
C ARG A 578 44.08 -52.57 -7.77
N GLU A 579 45.28 -52.00 -7.67
CA GLU A 579 45.43 -50.62 -7.21
C GLU A 579 45.00 -49.59 -8.28
N THR A 580 45.12 -49.89 -9.57
CA THR A 580 44.56 -49.03 -10.64
C THR A 580 43.03 -49.01 -10.58
N TYR A 581 42.38 -50.17 -10.45
CA TYR A 581 40.92 -50.24 -10.34
C TYR A 581 40.42 -49.66 -9.02
N LYS A 582 41.20 -49.75 -7.95
CA LYS A 582 40.93 -49.07 -6.68
C LYS A 582 40.88 -47.55 -6.84
N GLN A 583 41.87 -46.96 -7.52
CA GLN A 583 41.85 -45.51 -7.79
C GLN A 583 40.70 -45.13 -8.74
N GLU A 584 40.45 -45.86 -9.84
CA GLU A 584 39.32 -45.54 -10.75
C GLU A 584 37.94 -45.59 -10.04
N ILE A 585 37.78 -46.43 -8.99
CA ILE A 585 36.58 -46.45 -8.14
C ILE A 585 36.56 -45.29 -7.14
N ILE A 586 37.67 -45.03 -6.43
CA ILE A 586 37.77 -43.92 -5.46
C ILE A 586 37.53 -42.58 -6.16
N ASP A 587 38.16 -42.35 -7.32
CA ASP A 587 37.95 -41.18 -8.16
C ASP A 587 36.47 -41.02 -8.54
N ALA A 588 35.76 -42.10 -8.89
CA ALA A 588 34.35 -42.04 -9.23
C ALA A 588 33.45 -41.66 -8.03
N ILE A 589 33.81 -42.13 -6.82
CA ILE A 589 33.09 -41.85 -5.57
C ILE A 589 33.31 -40.38 -5.17
N GLU A 590 34.55 -39.89 -5.20
CA GLU A 590 34.90 -38.48 -4.89
C GLU A 590 34.40 -37.50 -5.96
N GLU A 591 34.42 -37.86 -7.24
CA GLU A 591 33.84 -37.07 -8.33
C GLU A 591 32.32 -36.87 -8.15
N GLN A 592 31.61 -37.86 -7.59
CA GLN A 592 30.21 -37.68 -7.21
C GLN A 592 30.05 -36.92 -5.88
N ARG A 593 30.90 -37.16 -4.88
CA ARG A 593 30.91 -36.38 -3.62
C ARG A 593 31.00 -34.88 -3.93
N ALA A 594 31.90 -34.49 -4.83
CA ALA A 594 32.08 -33.12 -5.29
C ALA A 594 30.83 -32.55 -5.97
N GLU A 595 30.21 -33.28 -6.92
CA GLU A 595 28.96 -32.84 -7.57
C GLU A 595 27.79 -32.67 -6.60
N VAL A 596 27.64 -33.62 -5.66
CA VAL A 596 26.56 -33.61 -4.67
C VAL A 596 26.74 -32.42 -3.72
N LEU A 597 27.97 -32.16 -3.24
CA LEU A 597 28.27 -31.01 -2.39
C LEU A 597 28.15 -29.68 -3.14
N ALA A 598 28.60 -29.59 -4.40
CA ALA A 598 28.41 -28.41 -5.24
C ALA A 598 26.91 -28.09 -5.43
N SER A 599 26.08 -29.12 -5.64
CA SER A 599 24.62 -28.94 -5.76
C SER A 599 23.92 -28.41 -4.51
N LEU A 600 24.60 -28.42 -3.35
CA LEU A 600 24.18 -27.81 -2.08
C LEU A 600 24.82 -26.43 -1.84
N GLN A 601 25.84 -26.03 -2.60
CA GLN A 601 26.70 -24.87 -2.31
C GLN A 601 26.75 -23.81 -3.43
N ASP A 602 26.34 -24.13 -4.67
CA ASP A 602 26.19 -23.15 -5.77
C ASP A 602 25.10 -22.10 -5.42
N ASP A 603 25.46 -21.02 -4.73
CA ASP A 603 26.04 -19.81 -5.37
C ASP A 603 26.34 -18.75 -4.28
N LYS A 604 27.44 -17.98 -4.39
CA LYS A 604 27.91 -17.08 -3.29
C LYS A 604 28.65 -15.82 -3.74
#